data_AF-A0A4U1MAR0-F1
#
_entry.id   AF-A0A4U1MAR0-F1
#
_cell.length_a   1.000
_cell.length_b   1.000
_cell.length_c   1.000
_cell.angle_alpha   90.00
_cell.angle_beta   90.00
_cell.angle_gamma   90.00
#
_symmetry.space_group_name_H-M   'P 1'
#
loop_
_entity.id
_entity.type
_entity.pdbx_description
1 polymer ?
#
loop_
_entity_poly.entity_id
_entity_poly.type
_entity_poly.pdbx_seq_one_letter_code
_entity_poly.pdbx_strand_id
1 'polypeptide(L)'
;MYQPTLGEDYIANYFIENGIKYREQVKEIKLKGDVKNYRVIDFYLPTLKVYVEYYGLYNKSKLHRQDYDTKTDVLIKNRMPTVILTPEDLGILDYSFHSKLHKLYAYPIYYSRWGILRYSLNRYIRKGKPHFFFFAFVFYVIGVLISDNISNGYKESITLKDLSAIILFLIALFYFCLTAIMNFLKFVEVHHLLIFLGLKKLDKAK
;
A
#
# COMPACT_ATOMS: atom_id res chain seq x y z
N MET A 1 -32.43 -6.50 -8.84
CA MET A 1 -31.01 -6.80 -8.60
C MET A 1 -30.24 -5.53 -8.95
N TYR A 2 -29.39 -5.01 -8.07
CA TYR A 2 -28.55 -3.86 -8.41
C TYR A 2 -27.54 -4.27 -9.49
N GLN A 3 -27.30 -3.39 -10.46
CA GLN A 3 -26.28 -3.57 -11.49
C GLN A 3 -25.16 -2.55 -11.26
N PRO A 4 -23.91 -2.98 -11.08
CA PRO A 4 -22.78 -2.07 -10.94
C PRO A 4 -22.58 -1.25 -12.22
N THR A 5 -22.09 -0.04 -12.05
CA THR A 5 -21.64 0.80 -13.16
C THR A 5 -20.27 0.33 -13.67
N LEU A 6 -19.93 0.69 -14.91
CA LEU A 6 -18.60 0.39 -15.48
C LEU A 6 -17.45 0.92 -14.60
N GLY A 7 -17.65 2.03 -13.90
CA GLY A 7 -16.64 2.59 -12.99
C GLY A 7 -16.47 1.75 -11.72
N GLU A 8 -17.57 1.25 -11.16
CA GLU A 8 -17.53 0.33 -10.02
C GLU A 8 -16.88 -1.00 -10.41
N ASP A 9 -17.25 -1.57 -11.57
CA ASP A 9 -16.60 -2.78 -12.11
C ASP A 9 -15.10 -2.60 -12.30
N TYR A 10 -14.67 -1.44 -12.82
CA TYR A 10 -13.26 -1.12 -12.98
C TYR A 10 -12.52 -1.05 -11.64
N ILE A 11 -13.13 -0.46 -10.61
CA ILE A 11 -12.58 -0.42 -9.25
C ILE A 11 -12.53 -1.83 -8.63
N ALA A 12 -13.59 -2.63 -8.81
CA ALA A 12 -13.67 -4.00 -8.34
C ALA A 12 -12.55 -4.86 -8.95
N ASN A 13 -12.35 -4.77 -10.28
CA ASN A 13 -11.26 -5.43 -10.99
C ASN A 13 -9.89 -5.00 -10.47
N TYR A 14 -9.69 -3.70 -10.26
CA TYR A 14 -8.46 -3.18 -9.64
C TYR A 14 -8.21 -3.82 -8.27
N PHE A 15 -9.24 -3.96 -7.42
CA PHE A 15 -9.08 -4.62 -6.12
C PHE A 15 -8.70 -6.10 -6.26
N ILE A 16 -9.33 -6.84 -7.19
CA ILE A 16 -9.01 -8.24 -7.48
C ILE A 16 -7.54 -8.38 -7.90
N GLU A 17 -7.11 -7.63 -8.90
CA GLU A 17 -5.74 -7.68 -9.45
C GLU A 17 -4.68 -7.36 -8.40
N ASN A 18 -4.99 -6.45 -7.48
CA ASN A 18 -4.09 -6.04 -6.41
C ASN A 18 -4.21 -6.90 -5.14
N GLY A 19 -5.04 -7.95 -5.16
CA GLY A 19 -5.27 -8.83 -4.01
C GLY A 19 -5.89 -8.11 -2.81
N ILE A 20 -6.63 -7.02 -3.03
CA ILE A 20 -7.35 -6.27 -2.02
C ILE A 20 -8.72 -6.93 -1.84
N LYS A 21 -8.97 -7.48 -0.64
CA LYS A 21 -10.29 -8.04 -0.31
C LYS A 21 -11.30 -6.91 -0.13
N TYR A 22 -12.48 -7.06 -0.74
CA TYR A 22 -13.58 -6.11 -0.61
C TYR A 22 -14.94 -6.82 -0.46
N ARG A 23 -15.95 -6.03 -0.08
CA ARG A 23 -17.39 -6.36 -0.14
C ARG A 23 -18.09 -5.22 -0.85
N GLU A 24 -19.00 -5.53 -1.76
CA GLU A 24 -19.74 -4.52 -2.52
C GLU A 24 -21.04 -4.13 -1.82
N GLN A 25 -21.54 -2.94 -2.13
CA GLN A 25 -22.90 -2.47 -1.79
C GLN A 25 -23.24 -2.66 -0.31
N VAL A 26 -22.35 -2.22 0.57
CA VAL A 26 -22.49 -2.37 2.02
C VAL A 26 -23.54 -1.40 2.54
N LYS A 27 -24.58 -1.97 3.16
CA LYS A 27 -25.66 -1.20 3.75
C LYS A 27 -25.34 -0.79 5.18
N GLU A 28 -25.24 0.51 5.41
CA GLU A 28 -24.99 1.12 6.71
C GLU A 28 -26.26 1.78 7.23
N ILE A 29 -26.67 1.41 8.44
CA ILE A 29 -27.93 1.81 9.04
C ILE A 29 -27.70 2.75 10.23
N LYS A 30 -28.68 3.60 10.52
CA LYS A 30 -28.68 4.48 11.72
C LYS A 30 -27.48 5.44 11.80
N LEU A 31 -27.07 6.01 10.66
CA LEU A 31 -26.01 7.01 10.60
C LEU A 31 -26.46 8.31 11.28
N LYS A 32 -25.65 8.81 12.21
CA LYS A 32 -25.95 10.01 12.99
C LYS A 32 -26.05 11.23 12.09
N GLY A 33 -27.18 11.93 12.16
CA GLY A 33 -27.42 13.16 11.40
C GLY A 33 -27.70 12.94 9.92
N ASP A 34 -28.02 11.71 9.53
CA ASP A 34 -28.55 11.41 8.20
C ASP A 34 -30.08 11.50 8.21
N VAL A 35 -30.65 11.99 7.11
CA VAL A 35 -32.11 11.99 6.88
C VAL A 35 -32.57 10.64 6.34
N LYS A 36 -31.67 9.90 5.67
CA LYS A 36 -31.97 8.56 5.12
C LYS A 36 -31.82 7.51 6.22
N ASN A 37 -32.71 6.51 6.22
CA ASN A 37 -32.67 5.38 7.18
C ASN A 37 -31.40 4.51 7.03
N TYR A 38 -30.85 4.49 5.81
CA TYR A 38 -29.63 3.78 5.48
C TYR A 38 -28.90 4.45 4.32
N ARG A 39 -27.60 4.20 4.23
CA ARG A 39 -26.79 4.48 3.04
C ARG A 39 -26.24 3.16 2.52
N VAL A 40 -26.09 3.08 1.20
CA VAL A 40 -25.35 1.99 0.55
C VAL A 40 -24.02 2.56 0.12
N ILE A 41 -22.96 1.86 0.49
CA ILE A 41 -21.58 2.23 0.18
C ILE A 41 -21.03 1.24 -0.82
N ASP A 42 -20.38 1.73 -1.88
CA ASP A 42 -20.03 0.91 -3.03
C ASP A 42 -19.08 -0.23 -2.64
N PHE A 43 -18.07 0.04 -1.80
CA PHE A 43 -17.16 -0.99 -1.31
C PHE A 43 -16.76 -0.83 0.15
N TYR A 44 -16.50 -1.95 0.81
CA TYR A 44 -15.82 -2.03 2.10
C TYR A 44 -14.60 -2.95 2.02
N LEU A 45 -13.46 -2.48 2.50
CA LEU A 45 -12.18 -3.18 2.52
C LEU A 45 -11.92 -3.74 3.92
N PRO A 46 -12.36 -4.97 4.25
CA PRO A 46 -12.33 -5.51 5.62
C PRO A 46 -10.92 -5.59 6.23
N THR A 47 -9.90 -5.80 5.40
CA THR A 47 -8.50 -5.88 5.88
C THR A 47 -7.99 -4.52 6.33
N LEU A 48 -8.45 -3.44 5.67
CA LEU A 48 -8.05 -2.06 5.96
C LEU A 48 -9.02 -1.37 6.92
N LYS A 49 -10.23 -1.93 7.08
CA LYS A 49 -11.39 -1.32 7.74
C LYS A 49 -11.72 0.04 7.15
N VAL A 50 -11.66 0.14 5.82
CA VAL A 50 -11.86 1.37 5.05
C VAL A 50 -13.00 1.16 4.05
N TYR A 51 -13.86 2.16 3.91
CA TYR A 51 -14.89 2.23 2.89
C TYR A 51 -14.34 2.86 1.60
N VAL A 52 -14.93 2.54 0.46
CA VAL A 52 -14.62 3.19 -0.82
C VAL A 52 -15.93 3.54 -1.52
N GLU A 53 -15.99 4.76 -2.04
CA GLU A 53 -17.14 5.33 -2.73
C GLU A 53 -16.71 5.82 -4.10
N TYR A 54 -17.49 5.52 -5.14
CA TYR A 54 -17.30 6.00 -6.49
C TYR A 54 -18.36 7.03 -6.86
N TYR A 55 -17.95 8.29 -6.97
CA TYR A 55 -18.83 9.40 -7.30
C TYR A 55 -18.90 9.64 -8.81
N GLY A 56 -19.36 8.61 -9.54
CA GLY A 56 -19.41 8.61 -11.01
C GLY A 56 -20.19 9.78 -11.63
N LEU A 57 -21.16 10.35 -10.91
CA LEU A 57 -22.01 11.45 -11.39
C LEU A 57 -21.65 12.82 -10.81
N TYR A 58 -20.51 12.97 -10.13
CA TYR A 58 -20.15 14.19 -9.39
C TYR A 58 -20.13 15.46 -10.26
N ASN A 59 -19.76 15.30 -11.54
CA ASN A 59 -19.69 16.39 -12.52
C ASN A 59 -20.92 16.49 -13.43
N LYS A 60 -21.96 15.67 -13.22
CA LYS A 60 -23.16 15.65 -14.07
C LYS A 60 -24.10 16.83 -13.78
N SER A 61 -24.34 17.15 -12.52
CA SER A 61 -25.21 18.28 -12.13
C SER A 61 -24.90 18.77 -10.71
N LYS A 62 -25.33 20.00 -10.39
CA LYS A 62 -25.23 20.56 -9.04
C LYS A 62 -25.97 19.71 -8.00
N LEU A 63 -27.12 19.13 -8.39
CA LEU A 63 -27.93 18.29 -7.50
C LEU A 63 -27.20 16.98 -7.13
N HIS A 64 -26.57 16.31 -8.10
CA HIS A 64 -25.78 15.11 -7.83
C HIS A 64 -24.59 15.43 -6.92
N ARG A 65 -23.89 16.54 -7.18
CA ARG A 65 -22.80 17.00 -6.33
C ARG A 65 -23.25 17.21 -4.88
N GLN A 66 -24.38 17.88 -4.68
CA GLN A 66 -24.94 18.12 -3.34
C GLN A 66 -25.31 16.82 -2.60
N ASP A 67 -25.87 15.80 -3.27
CA ASP A 67 -26.17 14.51 -2.61
C ASP A 67 -24.88 13.78 -2.20
N TYR A 68 -23.82 13.84 -3.03
CA TYR A 68 -22.50 13.30 -2.70
C TYR A 68 -21.82 14.05 -1.55
N ASP A 69 -21.88 15.38 -1.53
CA ASP A 69 -21.34 16.20 -0.44
C ASP A 69 -22.06 15.88 0.87
N THR A 70 -23.40 15.82 0.84
CA THR A 70 -24.23 15.44 1.99
C THR A 70 -23.88 14.04 2.49
N LYS A 71 -23.70 13.07 1.58
CA LYS A 71 -23.29 11.70 1.94
C LYS A 71 -21.91 11.71 2.62
N THR A 72 -20.97 12.47 2.07
CA THR A 72 -19.61 12.62 2.61
C THR A 72 -19.63 13.20 4.02
N ASP A 73 -20.42 14.25 4.26
CA ASP A 73 -20.57 14.86 5.59
C ASP A 73 -21.11 13.87 6.63
N VAL A 74 -22.10 13.05 6.22
CA VAL A 74 -22.63 11.98 7.08
C VAL A 74 -21.55 10.96 7.41
N LEU A 75 -20.77 10.49 6.43
CA LEU A 75 -19.69 9.53 6.64
C LEU A 75 -18.61 10.07 7.59
N ILE A 76 -18.19 11.33 7.40
CA ILE A 76 -17.21 12.01 8.27
C ILE A 76 -17.76 12.15 9.69
N LYS A 77 -19.00 12.59 9.85
CA LYS A 77 -19.67 12.76 11.15
C LYS A 77 -19.77 11.45 11.93
N ASN A 78 -19.89 10.33 11.22
CA ASN A 78 -19.93 8.98 11.80
C ASN A 78 -18.54 8.33 11.92
N ARG A 79 -17.45 9.07 11.65
CA ARG A 79 -16.06 8.58 11.72
C ARG A 79 -15.82 7.36 10.86
N MET A 80 -16.40 7.36 9.66
CA MET A 80 -16.27 6.25 8.71
C MET A 80 -15.08 6.52 7.80
N PRO A 81 -13.95 5.80 7.96
CA PRO A 81 -12.76 6.02 7.15
C PRO A 81 -13.08 5.64 5.69
N THR A 82 -13.18 6.63 4.82
CA THR A 82 -13.67 6.45 3.45
C THR A 82 -12.72 7.04 2.43
N VAL A 83 -12.40 6.28 1.37
CA VAL A 83 -11.72 6.75 0.17
C VAL A 83 -12.76 7.08 -0.89
N ILE A 84 -12.83 8.34 -1.30
CA ILE A 84 -13.76 8.78 -2.35
C ILE A 84 -13.01 8.86 -3.68
N LEU A 85 -13.51 8.19 -4.71
CA LEU A 85 -12.99 8.17 -6.07
C LEU A 85 -13.96 8.88 -7.01
N THR A 86 -13.43 9.71 -7.91
CA THR A 86 -14.19 10.40 -8.95
C THR A 86 -13.86 9.80 -10.33
N PRO A 87 -14.60 10.14 -11.40
CA PRO A 87 -14.28 9.67 -12.75
C PRO A 87 -12.84 9.95 -13.18
N GLU A 88 -12.29 11.10 -12.78
CA GLU A 88 -10.92 11.51 -13.11
C GLU A 88 -9.87 10.61 -12.44
N ASP A 89 -10.17 10.09 -11.25
CA ASP A 89 -9.27 9.17 -10.55
C ASP A 89 -9.13 7.84 -11.28
N LEU A 90 -10.12 7.41 -12.06
CA LEU A 90 -10.08 6.10 -12.71
C LEU A 90 -8.93 5.99 -13.73
N GLY A 91 -8.58 7.09 -14.39
CA GLY A 91 -7.45 7.14 -15.34
C GLY A 91 -6.09 6.87 -14.70
N ILE A 92 -5.96 7.12 -13.38
CA ILE A 92 -4.74 6.90 -12.60
C ILE A 92 -5.06 6.18 -11.27
N LEU A 93 -5.99 5.21 -11.33
CA LEU A 93 -6.63 4.61 -10.16
C LEU A 93 -5.64 4.11 -9.11
N ASP A 94 -4.56 3.47 -9.55
CA ASP A 94 -3.53 2.96 -8.65
C ASP A 94 -2.89 4.07 -7.79
N TYR A 95 -2.58 5.21 -8.41
CA TYR A 95 -2.00 6.36 -7.73
C TYR A 95 -3.05 7.11 -6.89
N SER A 96 -4.23 7.38 -7.45
CA SER A 96 -5.30 8.10 -6.75
C SER A 96 -5.78 7.34 -5.52
N PHE A 97 -6.02 6.04 -5.64
CA PHE A 97 -6.43 5.22 -4.50
C PHE A 97 -5.35 5.18 -3.42
N HIS A 98 -4.10 4.92 -3.81
CA HIS A 98 -2.97 4.85 -2.88
C HIS A 98 -2.78 6.16 -2.11
N SER A 99 -2.71 7.28 -2.82
CA SER A 99 -2.50 8.60 -2.23
C SER A 99 -3.65 9.01 -1.31
N LYS A 100 -4.90 8.74 -1.69
CA LYS A 100 -6.08 9.02 -0.85
C LYS A 100 -6.14 8.13 0.38
N LEU A 101 -5.76 6.86 0.28
CA LEU A 101 -5.65 5.97 1.43
C LEU A 101 -4.57 6.43 2.42
N HIS A 102 -3.41 6.88 1.93
CA HIS A 102 -2.37 7.45 2.78
C HIS A 102 -2.83 8.75 3.48
N LYS A 103 -3.50 9.64 2.75
CA LYS A 103 -4.13 10.85 3.34
C LYS A 103 -5.15 10.50 4.40
N LEU A 104 -5.97 9.48 4.17
CA LEU A 104 -6.96 9.01 5.14
C LEU A 104 -6.29 8.53 6.43
N TYR A 105 -5.22 7.73 6.32
CA TYR A 105 -4.47 7.26 7.48
C TYR A 105 -3.60 8.33 8.14
N ALA A 106 -3.34 9.47 7.50
CA ALA A 106 -2.67 10.60 8.16
C ALA A 106 -3.51 11.16 9.32
N TYR A 107 -4.83 10.96 9.31
CA TYR A 107 -5.70 11.34 10.42
C TYR A 107 -5.59 10.33 11.58
N PRO A 108 -5.20 10.77 12.80
CA PRO A 108 -4.98 9.86 13.94
C PRO A 108 -6.20 9.01 14.30
N ILE A 109 -7.42 9.52 14.08
CA ILE A 109 -8.67 8.80 14.35
C ILE A 109 -8.89 7.58 13.45
N TYR A 110 -8.27 7.56 12.26
CA TYR A 110 -8.41 6.48 11.28
C TYR A 110 -7.14 5.63 11.16
N TYR A 111 -6.03 6.09 11.75
CA TYR A 111 -4.74 5.43 11.61
C TYR A 111 -4.75 3.98 12.10
N SER A 112 -4.22 3.10 11.26
CA SER A 112 -4.01 1.69 11.59
C SER A 112 -2.61 1.27 11.15
N ARG A 113 -1.68 1.17 12.11
CA ARG A 113 -0.29 0.73 11.85
C ARG A 113 -0.21 -0.59 11.08
N TRP A 114 -1.05 -1.55 11.45
CA TRP A 114 -1.12 -2.85 10.79
C TRP A 114 -1.82 -2.77 9.43
N GLY A 115 -2.85 -1.93 9.31
CA GLY A 115 -3.59 -1.73 8.06
C GLY A 115 -2.70 -1.16 6.97
N ILE A 116 -2.00 -0.06 7.25
CA ILE A 116 -1.12 0.60 6.28
C ILE A 116 0.09 -0.27 5.94
N LEU A 117 0.75 -0.88 6.94
CA LEU A 117 1.92 -1.71 6.67
C LEU A 117 1.53 -2.93 5.82
N ARG A 118 0.45 -3.63 6.18
CA ARG A 118 -0.03 -4.79 5.42
C ARG A 118 -0.40 -4.41 3.99
N TYR A 119 -1.04 -3.26 3.81
CA TYR A 119 -1.36 -2.73 2.48
C TYR A 119 -0.09 -2.47 1.66
N SER A 120 0.88 -1.74 2.21
CA SER A 120 2.16 -1.43 1.56
C SER A 120 2.95 -2.70 1.22
N LEU A 121 3.02 -3.68 2.13
CA LEU A 121 3.67 -4.96 1.90
C LEU A 121 2.96 -5.79 0.81
N ASN A 122 1.63 -5.84 0.82
CA ASN A 122 0.89 -6.53 -0.23
C ASN A 122 1.15 -5.88 -1.61
N ARG A 123 1.17 -4.54 -1.67
CA ARG A 123 1.51 -3.79 -2.88
C ARG A 123 2.93 -4.11 -3.35
N TYR A 124 3.91 -4.16 -2.44
CA TYR A 124 5.29 -4.57 -2.74
C TYR A 124 5.37 -6.00 -3.29
N ILE A 125 4.67 -6.95 -2.68
CA ILE A 125 4.69 -8.36 -3.13
C ILE A 125 4.08 -8.50 -4.54
N ARG A 126 3.02 -7.74 -4.83
CA ARG A 126 2.28 -7.82 -6.10
C ARG A 126 2.94 -7.08 -7.25
N LYS A 127 3.45 -5.86 -7.00
CA LYS A 127 3.97 -4.94 -8.04
C LYS A 127 5.47 -4.68 -7.95
N GLY A 128 6.07 -4.95 -6.80
CA GLY A 128 7.50 -4.83 -6.59
C GLY A 128 8.26 -6.01 -7.18
N LYS A 129 9.51 -6.13 -6.78
CA LYS A 129 10.45 -7.17 -7.22
C LYS A 129 11.05 -7.85 -5.97
N PRO A 130 10.23 -8.62 -5.22
CA PRO A 130 10.66 -9.27 -3.98
C PRO A 130 11.84 -10.24 -4.16
N HIS A 131 12.04 -10.76 -5.37
CA HIS A 131 13.17 -11.60 -5.72
C HIS A 131 14.54 -10.91 -5.52
N PHE A 132 14.61 -9.57 -5.48
CA PHE A 132 15.88 -8.90 -5.16
C PHE A 132 16.34 -9.16 -3.73
N PHE A 133 15.44 -9.31 -2.76
CA PHE A 133 15.83 -9.74 -1.41
C PHE A 133 16.34 -11.19 -1.41
N PHE A 134 15.71 -12.05 -2.22
CA PHE A 134 16.19 -13.42 -2.38
C PHE A 134 17.61 -13.46 -2.96
N PHE A 135 17.88 -12.70 -4.03
CA PHE A 135 19.24 -12.62 -4.58
C PHE A 135 20.23 -11.99 -3.61
N ALA A 136 19.88 -10.89 -2.94
CA ALA A 136 20.73 -10.29 -1.91
C ALA A 136 21.07 -11.30 -0.79
N PHE A 137 20.10 -12.10 -0.36
CA PHE A 137 20.30 -13.15 0.63
C PHE A 137 21.22 -14.27 0.12
N VAL A 138 21.01 -14.77 -1.10
CA VAL A 138 21.85 -15.81 -1.71
C VAL A 138 23.31 -15.33 -1.84
N PHE A 139 23.51 -14.11 -2.35
CA PHE A 139 24.85 -13.52 -2.42
C PHE A 139 25.45 -13.34 -1.03
N TYR A 140 24.69 -12.90 -0.03
CA TYR A 140 25.18 -12.80 1.34
C TYR A 140 25.66 -14.16 1.88
N VAL A 141 24.87 -15.23 1.71
CA VAL A 141 25.23 -16.58 2.16
C VAL A 141 26.49 -17.08 1.47
N ILE A 142 26.60 -16.91 0.15
CA ILE A 142 27.82 -17.25 -0.61
C ILE A 142 29.03 -16.49 -0.04
N GLY A 143 28.87 -15.21 0.29
CA GLY A 143 29.92 -14.38 0.85
C GLY A 143 30.41 -14.88 2.21
N VAL A 144 29.48 -15.30 3.08
CA VAL A 144 29.82 -15.91 4.38
C VAL A 144 30.58 -17.21 4.19
N LEU A 145 30.14 -18.08 3.27
CA LEU A 145 30.82 -19.35 2.98
C LEU A 145 32.23 -19.13 2.41
N ILE A 146 32.42 -18.14 1.54
CA ILE A 146 33.76 -17.77 1.03
C ILE A 146 34.63 -17.26 2.19
N SER A 147 34.09 -16.38 3.04
CA SER A 147 34.83 -15.82 4.17
C SER A 147 35.27 -16.90 5.17
N ASP A 148 34.40 -17.86 5.47
CA ASP A 148 34.69 -18.94 6.41
C ASP A 148 35.77 -19.90 5.87
N ASN A 149 35.71 -20.21 4.56
CA ASN A 149 36.76 -20.99 3.91
C ASN A 149 38.12 -20.27 3.89
N ILE A 150 38.13 -18.95 3.74
CA ILE A 150 39.37 -18.15 3.84
C ILE A 150 39.93 -18.19 5.26
N SER A 151 39.09 -18.04 6.30
CA SER A 151 39.55 -18.06 7.69
C SER A 151 40.01 -19.44 8.18
N ASN A 152 39.43 -20.53 7.67
CA ASN A 152 39.68 -21.90 8.15
C ASN A 152 40.82 -22.64 7.43
N GLY A 153 41.64 -21.96 6.63
CA GLY A 153 42.95 -22.48 6.25
C GLY A 153 43.24 -22.63 4.75
N TYR A 154 42.67 -21.79 3.89
CA TYR A 154 43.25 -21.59 2.55
C TYR A 154 44.66 -20.97 2.72
N LYS A 155 45.69 -21.82 2.70
CA LYS A 155 47.12 -21.48 2.85
C LYS A 155 47.81 -21.10 1.53
N GLU A 156 47.05 -20.80 0.48
CA GLU A 156 47.62 -20.25 -0.74
C GLU A 156 47.63 -18.71 -0.66
N SER A 157 48.70 -18.09 -1.14
CA SER A 157 48.76 -16.63 -1.26
C SER A 157 47.61 -16.15 -2.12
N ILE A 158 46.71 -15.31 -1.56
CA ILE A 158 45.63 -14.65 -2.30
C ILE A 158 46.24 -13.96 -3.53
N THR A 159 45.85 -14.39 -4.73
CA THR A 159 46.36 -13.79 -5.95
C THR A 159 45.63 -12.48 -6.25
N LEU A 160 46.20 -11.64 -7.12
CA LEU A 160 45.52 -10.44 -7.61
C LEU A 160 44.17 -10.76 -8.30
N LYS A 161 44.07 -11.94 -8.94
CA LYS A 161 42.83 -12.42 -9.57
C LYS A 161 41.76 -12.70 -8.51
N ASP A 162 42.12 -13.36 -7.42
CA ASP A 162 41.19 -13.66 -6.32
C ASP A 162 40.71 -12.38 -5.65
N LEU A 163 41.62 -11.42 -5.41
CA LEU A 163 41.25 -10.11 -4.87
C LEU A 163 40.28 -9.38 -5.80
N SER A 164 40.53 -9.40 -7.11
CA SER A 164 39.63 -8.78 -8.09
C SER A 164 38.25 -9.45 -8.12
N ALA A 165 38.19 -10.77 -7.98
CA ALA A 165 36.94 -11.52 -7.92
C ALA A 165 36.14 -11.20 -6.65
N ILE A 166 36.81 -11.12 -5.49
CA ILE A 166 36.20 -10.73 -4.21
C ILE A 166 35.63 -9.30 -4.31
N ILE A 167 36.38 -8.36 -4.88
CA ILE A 167 35.92 -6.98 -5.06
C ILE A 167 34.68 -6.94 -5.96
N LEU A 168 34.71 -7.61 -7.12
CA LEU A 168 33.55 -7.69 -8.02
C LEU A 168 32.34 -8.32 -7.36
N PHE A 169 32.55 -9.36 -6.54
CA PHE A 169 31.50 -10.00 -5.77
C PHE A 169 30.89 -9.05 -4.73
N LEU A 170 31.71 -8.30 -3.99
CA LEU A 170 31.23 -7.31 -3.02
C LEU A 170 30.47 -6.17 -3.69
N ILE A 171 30.91 -5.72 -4.86
CA ILE A 171 30.18 -4.74 -5.68
C ILE A 171 28.82 -5.30 -6.10
N ALA A 172 28.76 -6.54 -6.55
CA ALA A 172 27.51 -7.20 -6.94
C ALA A 172 26.57 -7.35 -5.73
N LEU A 173 27.07 -7.80 -4.57
CA LEU A 173 26.31 -7.90 -3.33
C LEU A 173 25.74 -6.53 -2.93
N PHE A 174 26.57 -5.49 -2.93
CA PHE A 174 26.14 -4.14 -2.62
C PHE A 174 25.06 -3.64 -3.59
N TYR A 175 25.24 -3.88 -4.90
CA TYR A 175 24.26 -3.54 -5.92
C TYR A 175 22.90 -4.24 -5.66
N PHE A 176 22.90 -5.54 -5.37
CA PHE A 176 21.66 -6.28 -5.08
C PHE A 176 20.99 -5.81 -3.80
N CYS A 177 21.76 -5.59 -2.73
CA CYS A 177 21.24 -5.03 -1.47
C CYS A 177 20.61 -3.66 -1.68
N LEU A 178 21.32 -2.74 -2.34
CA LEU A 178 20.81 -1.40 -2.63
C LEU A 178 19.55 -1.46 -3.51
N THR A 179 19.57 -2.29 -4.55
CA THR A 179 18.42 -2.47 -5.45
C THR A 179 17.22 -3.05 -4.70
N ALA A 180 17.42 -4.03 -3.82
CA ALA A 180 16.37 -4.61 -2.99
C ALA A 180 15.75 -3.54 -2.06
N ILE A 181 16.59 -2.77 -1.36
CA ILE A 181 16.16 -1.69 -0.47
C ILE A 181 15.39 -0.62 -1.25
N MET A 182 15.96 -0.11 -2.35
CA MET A 182 15.32 0.92 -3.15
C MET A 182 14.01 0.43 -3.77
N ASN A 183 13.95 -0.84 -4.19
CA ASN A 183 12.72 -1.43 -4.69
C ASN A 183 11.65 -1.55 -3.58
N PHE A 184 12.04 -1.89 -2.37
CA PHE A 184 11.15 -1.98 -1.20
C PHE A 184 10.61 -0.60 -0.78
N LEU A 185 11.49 0.39 -0.67
CA LEU A 185 11.16 1.74 -0.23
C LEU A 185 10.26 2.51 -1.20
N LYS A 186 10.15 2.07 -2.47
CA LYS A 186 9.14 2.58 -3.42
C LYS A 186 7.70 2.25 -3.01
N PHE A 187 7.49 1.24 -2.17
CA PHE A 187 6.16 0.76 -1.79
C PHE A 187 5.88 0.90 -0.30
N VAL A 188 6.92 0.77 0.52
CA VAL A 188 6.82 0.85 1.97
C VAL A 188 7.55 2.09 2.46
N GLU A 189 6.78 3.11 2.86
CA GLU A 189 7.37 4.35 3.39
C GLU A 189 8.09 4.07 4.72
N VAL A 190 9.32 4.56 4.84
CA VAL A 190 10.13 4.46 6.07
C VAL A 190 9.36 4.98 7.28
N HIS A 191 8.58 6.06 7.11
CA HIS A 191 7.78 6.63 8.18
C HIS A 191 6.80 5.61 8.80
N HIS A 192 6.06 4.85 7.98
CA HIS A 192 5.12 3.82 8.46
C HIS A 192 5.85 2.66 9.13
N LEU A 193 7.03 2.26 8.61
CA LEU A 193 7.87 1.25 9.25
C LEU A 193 8.34 1.68 10.64
N LEU A 194 8.81 2.92 10.78
CA LEU A 194 9.26 3.46 12.07
C LEU A 194 8.12 3.54 13.08
N ILE A 195 6.92 3.96 12.66
CA ILE A 195 5.74 3.97 13.55
C ILE A 195 5.34 2.54 13.92
N PHE A 196 5.37 1.62 12.96
CA PHE A 196 5.05 0.22 13.21
C PHE A 196 5.99 -0.40 14.25
N LEU A 197 7.29 -0.14 14.13
CA LEU A 197 8.33 -0.59 15.07
C LEU A 197 8.30 0.15 16.43
N GLY A 198 7.43 1.15 16.59
CA GLY A 198 7.35 1.97 17.81
C GLY A 198 8.51 2.97 17.97
N LEU A 199 9.32 3.17 16.92
CA LEU A 199 10.49 4.04 16.91
C LEU A 199 10.15 5.52 16.62
N LYS A 200 8.96 5.78 16.06
CA LYS A 200 8.44 7.13 15.85
C LYS A 200 6.96 7.20 16.25
N LYS A 201 6.53 8.33 16.82
CA LYS A 201 5.11 8.61 17.05
C LYS A 201 4.45 9.08 15.76
N LEU A 202 3.14 8.84 15.63
CA LEU A 202 2.35 9.43 14.55
C LEU A 202 2.35 10.95 14.73
N ASP A 203 2.80 11.68 13.72
CA ASP A 203 2.76 13.14 13.73
C ASP A 203 1.28 13.57 13.75
N LYS A 204 0.93 14.58 14.56
CA LYS A 204 -0.44 15.11 14.54
C LYS A 204 -0.72 15.66 13.13
N ALA A 205 -1.81 15.23 12.51
CA ALA A 205 -2.28 15.81 11.26
C ALA A 205 -2.35 17.34 11.42
N LYS A 206 -1.63 18.06 10.56
CA LYS A 206 -1.70 19.52 10.45
C LYS A 206 -2.92 19.93 9.64
#